data_AF-A0A933E2D5-F1
#
_entry.id   AF-A0A933E2D5-F1
#
_cell.length_a   1.000
_cell.length_b   1.000
_cell.length_c   1.000
_cell.angle_alpha   90.00
_cell.angle_beta   90.00
_cell.angle_gamma   90.00
#
_symmetry.space_group_name_H-M   'P 1'
#
loop_
_entity.id
_entity.type
_entity.pdbx_description
1 polymer ?
#
loop_
_entity_poly.entity_id
_entity_poly.type
_entity_poly.pdbx_seq_one_letter_code
_entity_poly.pdbx_strand_id
1 'polypeptide(L)'
;MNKQILSTLVAASFAAAAPVAFAQSANPAADGPQFRHHAQRQQHEQRPFSLPSERIEARLAYLKTALKITDAQQPQWDAFANTLRKHARDMDQRIQAHRSQTAQAQRDARPSAIERLERRQERLAATSARLNETLAAAKPLYAALTPEQQKVADELLATPRRGMRHGPMRGRA
;
A
#
# COMPACT_ATOMS: atom_id res chain seq x y z
N MET A 1 -15.91 -1.02 -47.72
CA MET A 1 -16.47 -1.87 -48.78
C MET A 1 -15.31 -2.54 -49.50
N ASN A 2 -15.32 -3.87 -49.60
CA ASN A 2 -14.45 -4.79 -50.37
C ASN A 2 -13.71 -5.81 -49.49
N LYS A 3 -13.80 -7.13 -49.67
CA LYS A 3 -14.75 -8.08 -50.31
C LYS A 3 -14.27 -9.46 -49.81
N GLN A 4 -15.18 -10.33 -49.39
CA GLN A 4 -14.86 -11.67 -48.87
C GLN A 4 -14.60 -12.69 -50.00
N ILE A 5 -13.74 -13.69 -49.75
CA ILE A 5 -13.80 -15.08 -50.30
C ILE A 5 -13.05 -15.98 -49.27
N LEU A 6 -13.70 -16.74 -48.38
CA LEU A 6 -14.22 -18.11 -48.51
C LEU A 6 -13.19 -19.15 -49.00
N SER A 7 -12.86 -20.16 -48.16
CA SER A 7 -13.12 -21.59 -48.45
C SER A 7 -12.29 -22.53 -47.57
N THR A 8 -13.03 -23.37 -46.85
CA THR A 8 -12.67 -24.61 -46.13
C THR A 8 -12.19 -25.72 -47.06
N LEU A 9 -11.23 -26.56 -46.65
CA LEU A 9 -11.40 -28.02 -46.68
C LEU A 9 -10.36 -28.78 -45.82
N VAL A 10 -10.84 -29.90 -45.28
CA VAL A 10 -10.24 -30.87 -44.37
C VAL A 10 -9.32 -31.85 -45.10
N ALA A 11 -8.25 -32.33 -44.45
CA ALA A 11 -7.78 -33.72 -44.58
C ALA A 11 -6.82 -34.12 -43.43
N ALA A 12 -7.23 -35.10 -42.63
CA ALA A 12 -6.39 -36.03 -41.89
C ALA A 12 -5.67 -36.96 -42.92
N SER A 13 -4.51 -37.61 -42.75
CA SER A 13 -3.76 -38.09 -41.60
C SER A 13 -2.48 -38.82 -42.09
N PHE A 14 -1.62 -39.21 -41.12
CA PHE A 14 -0.61 -40.30 -41.10
C PHE A 14 0.86 -40.06 -41.51
N ALA A 15 1.67 -39.89 -40.46
CA ALA A 15 2.97 -40.48 -40.10
C ALA A 15 4.03 -40.82 -41.16
N ALA A 16 5.23 -40.26 -40.95
CA ALA A 16 6.50 -40.97 -41.05
C ALA A 16 7.53 -40.33 -40.11
N ALA A 17 8.20 -41.16 -39.31
CA ALA A 17 9.23 -40.77 -38.35
C ALA A 17 10.59 -40.62 -39.05
N ALA A 18 11.34 -39.57 -38.71
CA ALA A 18 12.79 -39.46 -38.92
C ALA A 18 13.37 -38.52 -37.83
N PRO A 19 14.60 -38.78 -37.33
CA PRO A 19 15.09 -38.17 -36.10
C PRO A 19 15.60 -36.75 -36.39
N VAL A 20 14.96 -35.74 -35.81
CA VAL A 20 15.55 -34.40 -35.77
C VAL A 20 16.47 -34.37 -34.56
N ALA A 21 17.77 -34.45 -34.80
CA ALA A 21 18.78 -34.02 -33.85
C ALA A 21 18.60 -32.51 -33.63
N PHE A 22 17.77 -32.14 -32.66
CA PHE A 22 17.80 -30.80 -32.11
C PHE A 22 19.07 -30.69 -31.29
N ALA A 23 19.94 -29.77 -31.71
CA ALA A 23 20.97 -29.21 -30.85
C ALA A 23 20.34 -28.92 -29.48
N GLN A 24 20.92 -29.48 -28.40
CA GLN A 24 20.68 -28.99 -27.05
C GLN A 24 21.10 -27.52 -27.04
N SER A 25 20.15 -26.62 -27.27
CA SER A 25 20.29 -25.23 -26.85
C SER A 25 20.52 -25.30 -25.35
N ALA A 26 21.75 -25.03 -24.96
CA ALA A 26 22.22 -25.03 -23.59
C ALA A 26 21.19 -24.31 -22.72
N ASN A 27 20.71 -25.05 -21.74
CA ASN A 27 19.92 -24.58 -20.62
C ASN A 27 20.69 -23.46 -19.90
N PRO A 28 20.23 -22.20 -19.85
CA PRO A 28 20.64 -21.31 -18.78
C PRO A 28 19.66 -21.51 -17.62
N ALA A 29 19.73 -22.69 -16.99
CA ALA A 29 19.40 -22.76 -15.58
C ALA A 29 20.50 -22.00 -14.82
N ALA A 30 20.37 -20.68 -14.80
CA ALA A 30 21.02 -19.79 -13.86
C ALA A 30 19.92 -18.96 -13.18
N ASP A 31 19.00 -19.69 -12.55
CA ASP A 31 17.97 -19.18 -11.65
C ASP A 31 18.67 -18.68 -10.36
N GLY A 32 19.13 -17.43 -10.37
CA GLY A 32 19.61 -16.73 -9.19
C GLY A 32 18.51 -15.84 -8.60
N PRO A 33 18.26 -15.82 -7.27
CA PRO A 33 17.21 -15.00 -6.66
C PRO A 33 17.48 -13.48 -6.74
N GLN A 34 18.53 -13.04 -7.42
CA GLN A 34 18.99 -11.65 -7.38
C GLN A 34 18.21 -10.73 -8.33
N PHE A 35 17.71 -11.22 -9.47
CA PHE A 35 17.02 -10.36 -10.44
C PHE A 35 15.60 -9.94 -10.05
N ARG A 36 14.92 -10.67 -9.15
CA ARG A 36 13.59 -10.24 -8.65
C ARG A 36 13.67 -9.09 -7.63
N HIS A 37 14.82 -8.88 -6.99
CA HIS A 37 14.98 -7.80 -6.03
C HIS A 37 15.25 -6.43 -6.66
N HIS A 38 15.85 -6.37 -7.85
CA HIS A 38 16.16 -5.10 -8.52
C HIS A 38 14.94 -4.48 -9.22
N ALA A 39 14.09 -5.29 -9.86
CA ALA A 39 12.85 -4.81 -10.48
C ALA A 39 11.86 -4.24 -9.45
N GLN A 40 11.88 -4.73 -8.20
CA GLN A 40 11.02 -4.24 -7.12
C GLN A 40 11.52 -2.94 -6.46
N ARG A 41 12.80 -2.56 -6.66
CA ARG A 41 13.32 -1.27 -6.18
C ARG A 41 12.90 -0.11 -7.08
N GLN A 42 12.91 -0.29 -8.40
CA GLN A 42 12.49 0.74 -9.35
C GLN A 42 10.99 1.07 -9.25
N GLN A 43 10.14 0.12 -8.84
CA GLN A 43 8.72 0.38 -8.62
C GLN A 43 8.41 1.27 -7.40
N HIS A 44 9.37 1.47 -6.49
CA HIS A 44 9.20 2.40 -5.36
C HIS A 44 9.56 3.85 -5.72
N GLU A 45 10.24 4.09 -6.86
CA GLU A 45 10.69 5.43 -7.26
C GLU A 45 9.60 6.28 -7.91
N GLN A 46 8.49 5.68 -8.35
CA GLN A 46 7.42 6.41 -9.06
C GLN A 46 6.11 6.53 -8.27
N ARG A 47 6.16 6.71 -6.95
CA ARG A 47 4.96 7.16 -6.23
C ARG A 47 4.89 8.69 -6.32
N PRO A 48 3.86 9.28 -6.96
CA PRO A 48 3.75 10.73 -7.17
C PRO A 48 3.61 11.56 -5.88
N PHE A 49 3.55 10.89 -4.72
CA PHE A 49 3.75 11.53 -3.43
C PHE A 49 4.69 10.64 -2.62
N SER A 50 5.70 11.26 -2.01
CA SER A 50 6.74 10.59 -1.24
C SER A 50 6.49 10.67 0.27
N LEU A 51 5.67 11.64 0.70
CA LEU A 51 5.40 11.94 2.10
C LEU A 51 3.90 11.92 2.45
N PRO A 52 3.54 11.49 3.67
CA PRO A 52 2.18 11.60 4.19
C PRO A 52 1.54 12.99 4.09
N SER A 53 2.28 14.08 4.38
CA SER A 53 1.69 15.43 4.34
C SER A 53 1.25 15.87 2.95
N GLU A 54 1.91 15.40 1.89
CA GLU A 54 1.56 15.75 0.51
C GLU A 54 0.17 15.24 0.10
N ARG A 55 -0.35 14.21 0.80
CA ARG A 55 -1.67 13.61 0.52
C ARG A 55 -2.75 14.02 1.50
N ILE A 56 -2.39 14.66 2.62
CA ILE A 56 -3.34 14.82 3.72
C ILE A 56 -4.49 15.76 3.35
N GLU A 57 -4.20 16.85 2.64
CA GLU A 57 -5.25 17.81 2.23
C GLU A 57 -6.24 17.18 1.25
N ALA A 58 -5.78 16.36 0.30
CA ALA A 58 -6.68 15.64 -0.61
C ALA A 58 -7.60 14.67 0.14
N ARG A 59 -7.05 13.94 1.13
CA ARG A 59 -7.85 13.05 1.98
C ARG A 59 -8.86 13.82 2.82
N LEU A 60 -8.46 14.94 3.40
CA LEU A 60 -9.33 15.79 4.22
C LEU A 60 -10.44 16.42 3.37
N ALA A 61 -10.12 16.91 2.16
CA ALA A 61 -11.10 17.43 1.23
C ALA A 61 -12.14 16.37 0.86
N TYR A 62 -11.69 15.16 0.51
CA TYR A 62 -12.58 14.03 0.24
C TYR A 62 -13.50 13.72 1.43
N LEU A 63 -12.94 13.59 2.64
CA LEU A 63 -13.72 13.32 3.86
C LEU A 63 -14.73 14.44 4.14
N LYS A 64 -14.33 15.71 4.03
CA LYS A 64 -15.23 16.86 4.25
C LYS A 64 -16.41 16.84 3.30
N THR A 65 -16.14 16.59 2.02
CA THR A 65 -17.18 16.52 0.97
C THR A 65 -18.08 15.31 1.17
N ALA A 66 -17.52 14.14 1.44
CA ALA A 66 -18.30 12.91 1.62
C ALA A 66 -19.21 13.00 2.86
N LEU A 67 -18.72 13.58 3.95
CA LEU A 67 -19.51 13.83 5.16
C LEU A 67 -20.46 15.02 5.02
N LYS A 68 -20.36 15.83 3.95
CA LYS A 68 -21.17 17.05 3.76
C LYS A 68 -21.16 17.94 5.00
N ILE A 69 -19.96 18.23 5.52
CA ILE A 69 -19.79 19.04 6.73
C ILE A 69 -20.48 20.40 6.57
N THR A 70 -21.32 20.76 7.55
CA THR A 70 -22.04 22.04 7.59
C THR A 70 -21.26 23.10 8.37
N ASP A 71 -21.66 24.37 8.24
CA ASP A 71 -21.04 25.47 8.98
C ASP A 71 -21.12 25.27 10.50
N ALA A 72 -22.21 24.67 11.00
CA ALA A 72 -22.37 24.35 12.41
C ALA A 72 -21.40 23.27 12.91
N GLN A 73 -20.91 22.40 12.02
CA GLN A 73 -19.97 21.31 12.31
C GLN A 73 -18.51 21.71 12.05
N GLN A 74 -18.29 22.88 11.45
CA GLN A 74 -16.98 23.37 11.01
C GLN A 74 -15.94 23.41 12.15
N PRO A 75 -16.25 23.85 13.39
CA PRO A 75 -15.28 23.85 14.48
C PRO A 75 -14.76 22.45 14.85
N GLN A 76 -15.66 21.46 14.93
CA GLN A 76 -15.30 20.08 15.25
C GLN A 76 -14.54 19.43 14.09
N TRP A 77 -14.93 19.75 12.85
CA TRP A 77 -14.22 19.33 11.66
C TRP A 77 -12.77 19.85 11.65
N ASP A 78 -12.56 21.12 11.98
CA ASP A 78 -11.23 21.73 11.98
C ASP A 78 -10.32 21.12 13.05
N ALA A 79 -10.84 20.84 14.25
CA ALA A 79 -10.09 20.13 15.29
C ALA A 79 -9.64 18.73 14.82
N PHE A 80 -10.53 17.98 14.18
CA PHE A 80 -10.21 16.68 13.58
C PHE A 80 -9.18 16.80 12.45
N ALA A 81 -9.39 17.71 11.50
CA ALA A 81 -8.49 17.93 10.37
C ALA A 81 -7.08 18.33 10.83
N ASN A 82 -6.98 19.23 11.81
CA ASN A 82 -5.70 19.69 12.35
C ASN A 82 -4.94 18.56 13.05
N THR A 83 -5.64 17.66 13.75
CA THR A 83 -5.04 16.46 14.36
C THR A 83 -4.40 15.57 13.30
N LEU A 84 -5.12 15.31 12.20
CA LEU A 84 -4.58 14.48 11.12
C LEU A 84 -3.43 15.15 10.36
N ARG A 85 -3.46 16.48 10.16
CA ARG A 85 -2.34 17.24 9.59
C ARG A 85 -1.09 17.16 10.47
N LYS A 86 -1.25 17.34 11.79
CA LYS A 86 -0.15 17.17 12.76
C LYS A 86 0.48 15.79 12.60
N HIS A 87 -0.33 14.73 12.59
CA HIS A 87 0.18 13.36 12.46
C HIS A 87 0.91 13.13 11.13
N ALA A 88 0.44 13.73 10.04
CA ALA A 88 1.13 13.65 8.75
C ALA A 88 2.51 14.32 8.81
N ARG A 89 2.62 15.52 9.39
CA ARG A 89 3.90 16.23 9.59
C ARG A 89 4.85 15.45 10.50
N ASP A 90 4.35 14.90 11.60
CA ASP A 90 5.13 14.07 12.53
C ASP A 90 5.70 12.83 11.79
N MET A 91 4.93 12.24 10.87
CA MET A 91 5.40 11.11 10.07
C MET A 91 6.44 11.50 9.04
N ASP A 92 6.31 12.66 8.41
CA ASP A 92 7.30 13.16 7.47
C ASP A 92 8.66 13.35 8.15
N GLN A 93 8.67 13.95 9.35
CA GLN A 93 9.88 14.13 10.15
C GLN A 93 10.55 12.78 10.46
N ARG A 94 9.76 11.76 10.84
CA ARG A 94 10.28 10.41 11.10
C ARG A 94 10.84 9.75 9.85
N ILE A 95 10.19 9.93 8.70
CA ILE A 95 10.68 9.41 7.41
C ILE A 95 12.02 10.08 7.05
N GLN A 96 12.12 11.40 7.21
CA GLN A 96 13.34 12.15 6.94
C GLN A 96 14.48 11.73 7.88
N ALA A 97 14.22 11.61 9.18
CA ALA A 97 15.19 11.12 10.16
C ALA A 97 15.67 9.69 9.87
N HIS A 98 14.76 8.80 9.44
CA HIS A 98 15.15 7.46 9.04
C HIS A 98 16.00 7.46 7.76
N ARG A 99 15.67 8.30 6.77
CA ARG A 99 16.45 8.44 5.53
C ARG A 99 17.86 8.94 5.83
N SER A 100 18.04 9.94 6.71
CA SER A 100 19.35 10.45 7.09
C SER A 100 20.18 9.41 7.86
N GLN A 101 19.57 8.72 8.83
CA GLN A 101 20.25 7.63 9.57
C GLN A 101 20.69 6.49 8.64
N THR A 102 19.86 6.11 7.65
CA THR A 102 20.21 5.05 6.70
C THR A 102 21.31 5.50 5.72
N ALA A 103 21.36 6.78 5.37
CA ALA A 103 22.42 7.33 4.53
C ALA A 103 23.78 7.42 5.26
N GLN A 104 23.76 7.60 6.58
CA GLN A 104 24.96 7.73 7.42
C GLN A 104 25.42 6.42 8.07
N ALA A 105 24.57 5.40 8.16
CA ALA A 105 24.93 4.13 8.78
C ALA A 105 25.94 3.33 7.92
N GLN A 106 27.10 2.99 8.51
CA GLN A 106 27.91 1.87 8.04
C GLN A 106 27.06 0.60 8.08
N ARG A 107 27.05 -0.15 6.99
CA ARG A 107 26.09 -1.25 6.72
C ARG A 107 26.27 -2.48 7.64
N ASP A 108 27.17 -2.43 8.61
CA ASP A 108 27.87 -3.62 9.07
C ASP A 108 27.39 -4.17 10.43
N ALA A 109 26.54 -3.44 11.17
CA ALA A 109 25.96 -3.95 12.43
C ALA A 109 24.44 -4.14 12.31
N ARG A 110 23.99 -5.40 12.23
CA ARG A 110 22.56 -5.74 12.34
C ARG A 110 22.12 -5.63 13.80
N PRO A 111 20.97 -5.00 14.08
CA PRO A 111 20.48 -4.86 15.44
C PRO A 111 20.14 -6.21 16.07
N SER A 112 20.35 -6.32 17.37
CA SER A 112 20.05 -7.53 18.16
C SER A 112 18.56 -7.86 18.16
N ALA A 113 18.22 -9.06 18.65
CA ALA A 113 16.82 -9.45 18.81
C ALA A 113 16.07 -8.57 19.81
N ILE A 114 16.73 -8.18 20.90
CA ILE A 114 16.15 -7.32 21.94
C ILE A 114 15.91 -5.92 21.41
N GLU A 115 16.91 -5.30 20.76
CA GLU A 115 16.76 -3.95 20.17
C GLU A 115 15.64 -3.90 19.11
N ARG A 116 15.45 -5.00 18.36
CA ARG A 116 14.33 -5.10 17.41
C ARG A 116 12.97 -5.14 18.12
N LEU A 117 12.87 -5.81 19.27
CA LEU A 117 11.66 -5.88 20.08
C LEU A 117 11.37 -4.52 20.72
N GLU A 118 12.37 -3.84 21.27
CA GLU A 118 12.26 -2.49 21.84
C GLU A 118 11.76 -1.50 20.79
N ARG A 119 12.41 -1.43 19.61
CA ARG A 119 11.94 -0.58 18.51
C ARG A 119 10.53 -0.94 18.06
N ARG A 120 10.11 -2.21 18.17
CA ARG A 120 8.73 -2.61 17.86
C ARG A 120 7.76 -2.09 18.92
N GLN A 121 8.10 -2.21 20.19
CA GLN A 121 7.32 -1.71 21.32
C GLN A 121 7.12 -0.20 21.20
N GLU A 122 8.17 0.58 20.95
CA GLU A 122 8.09 2.02 20.74
C GLU A 122 7.16 2.40 19.58
N ARG A 123 7.24 1.68 18.45
CA ARG A 123 6.35 1.92 17.31
C ARG A 123 4.89 1.64 17.66
N LEU A 124 4.61 0.60 18.43
CA LEU A 124 3.25 0.28 18.89
C LEU A 124 2.73 1.34 19.86
N ALA A 125 3.54 1.75 20.84
CA ALA A 125 3.21 2.83 21.77
C ALA A 125 2.89 4.13 21.03
N ALA A 126 3.74 4.55 20.09
CA ALA A 126 3.52 5.74 19.27
C ALA A 126 2.28 5.62 18.35
N THR A 127 1.91 4.40 17.94
CA THR A 127 0.69 4.17 17.16
C THR A 127 -0.56 4.28 18.04
N SER A 128 -0.50 3.72 19.24
CA SER A 128 -1.56 3.85 20.25
C SER A 128 -1.82 5.31 20.63
N ALA A 129 -0.76 6.06 20.92
CA ALA A 129 -0.85 7.49 21.25
C ALA A 129 -1.55 8.30 20.14
N ARG A 130 -1.15 8.10 18.87
CA ARG A 130 -1.81 8.75 17.72
C ARG A 130 -3.26 8.34 17.56
N LEU A 131 -3.59 7.07 17.80
CA LEU A 131 -4.98 6.62 17.77
C LEU A 131 -5.80 7.33 18.85
N ASN A 132 -5.27 7.47 20.06
CA ASN A 132 -5.94 8.18 21.15
C ASN A 132 -6.17 9.67 20.81
N GLU A 133 -5.16 10.36 20.26
CA GLU A 133 -5.32 11.75 19.78
C GLU A 133 -6.42 11.84 18.71
N THR A 134 -6.42 10.91 17.74
CA THR A 134 -7.44 10.88 16.69
C THR A 134 -8.83 10.65 17.27
N LEU A 135 -8.97 9.71 18.21
CA LEU A 135 -10.24 9.43 18.88
C LEU A 135 -10.74 10.64 19.68
N ALA A 136 -9.85 11.34 20.37
CA ALA A 136 -10.20 12.54 21.13
C ALA A 136 -10.76 13.65 20.21
N ALA A 137 -10.21 13.81 19.01
CA ALA A 137 -10.70 14.78 18.03
C ALA A 137 -11.91 14.30 17.22
N ALA A 138 -12.03 13.00 16.97
CA ALA A 138 -13.12 12.41 16.18
C ALA A 138 -14.43 12.31 16.97
N LYS A 139 -14.38 12.05 18.28
CA LYS A 139 -15.59 11.89 19.12
C LYS A 139 -16.51 13.13 19.07
N PRO A 140 -16.01 14.36 19.27
CA PRO A 140 -16.85 15.56 19.16
C PRO A 140 -17.42 15.77 17.76
N LEU A 141 -16.63 15.50 16.72
CA LEU A 141 -17.10 15.57 15.33
C LEU A 141 -18.25 14.60 15.12
N TYR A 142 -18.06 13.32 15.46
CA TYR A 142 -19.06 12.28 15.29
C TYR A 142 -20.37 12.58 16.04
N ALA A 143 -20.27 13.12 17.27
CA ALA A 143 -21.45 13.53 18.04
C ALA A 143 -22.22 14.70 17.41
N ALA A 144 -21.56 15.55 16.61
CA ALA A 144 -22.20 16.67 15.90
C ALA A 144 -22.76 16.28 14.51
N LEU A 145 -22.47 15.08 14.02
CA LEU A 145 -22.97 14.57 12.74
C LEU A 145 -24.44 14.12 12.84
N THR A 146 -25.19 14.28 11.75
CA THR A 146 -26.53 13.67 11.63
C THR A 146 -26.43 12.15 11.52
N PRO A 147 -27.52 11.39 11.76
CA PRO A 147 -27.51 9.93 11.61
C PRO A 147 -27.04 9.45 10.22
N GLU A 148 -27.38 10.18 9.16
CA GLU A 148 -26.97 9.88 7.78
C GLU A 148 -25.46 10.11 7.60
N GLN A 149 -24.93 11.21 8.12
CA GLN A 149 -23.50 11.50 8.09
C GLN A 149 -22.69 10.51 8.93
N GLN A 150 -23.23 10.07 10.07
CA GLN A 150 -22.60 9.04 10.92
C GLN A 150 -22.42 7.72 10.18
N LYS A 151 -23.43 7.26 9.41
CA LYS A 151 -23.30 6.07 8.57
C LYS A 151 -22.15 6.19 7.56
N VAL A 152 -22.02 7.35 6.92
CA VAL A 152 -20.90 7.62 6.01
C VAL A 152 -19.57 7.66 6.78
N ALA A 153 -19.54 8.26 7.97
CA ALA A 153 -18.36 8.29 8.82
C ALA A 153 -17.91 6.89 9.24
N ASP A 154 -18.84 5.99 9.57
CA ASP A 154 -18.54 4.61 9.94
C ASP A 154 -17.83 3.86 8.80
N GLU A 155 -18.24 4.07 7.56
CA GLU A 155 -17.61 3.47 6.38
C GLU A 155 -16.23 4.08 6.08
N LEU A 156 -16.10 5.41 6.19
CA LEU A 156 -14.88 6.13 5.78
C LEU A 156 -13.79 6.19 6.85
N LEU A 157 -14.17 6.21 8.13
CA LEU A 157 -13.26 6.28 9.27
C LEU A 157 -12.89 4.88 9.79
N ALA A 158 -13.65 3.84 9.43
CA ALA A 158 -13.20 2.47 9.65
C ALA A 158 -11.81 2.28 9.03
N THR A 159 -10.85 1.88 9.87
CA THR A 159 -9.51 1.56 9.38
C THR A 159 -9.65 0.47 8.33
N PRO A 160 -9.08 0.61 7.12
CA PRO A 160 -9.08 -0.47 6.14
C PRO A 160 -8.55 -1.71 6.84
N ARG A 161 -9.35 -2.79 6.89
CA ARG A 161 -8.96 -4.07 7.48
C ARG A 161 -7.63 -4.48 6.86
N ARG A 162 -6.51 -4.17 7.53
CA ARG A 162 -5.17 -4.62 7.17
C ARG A 162 -5.09 -6.08 7.59
N GLY A 163 -5.70 -6.92 6.77
CA GLY A 163 -5.86 -8.33 7.06
C GLY A 163 -6.84 -8.91 6.08
N MET A 164 -6.34 -9.19 4.87
CA MET A 164 -6.73 -10.33 4.03
C MET A 164 -5.79 -10.35 2.81
N ARG A 165 -4.47 -10.40 3.06
CA ARG A 165 -3.54 -10.89 2.05
C ARG A 165 -3.71 -12.40 2.02
N HIS A 166 -4.72 -12.87 1.29
CA HIS A 166 -4.80 -14.28 0.87
C HIS A 166 -3.59 -14.55 -0.04
N GLY A 167 -2.48 -14.99 0.55
CA GLY A 167 -1.49 -15.74 -0.21
C GLY A 167 -2.06 -17.13 -0.45
N PRO A 168 -1.95 -17.69 -1.66
CA PRO A 168 -2.43 -19.06 -1.90
C PRO A 168 -1.64 -20.02 -0.99
N MET A 169 -2.37 -20.74 -0.13
CA MET A 169 -1.88 -21.95 0.53
C MET A 169 -1.60 -22.98 -0.57
N ARG A 170 -0.36 -23.06 -1.05
CA ARG A 170 0.09 -24.23 -1.79
C ARG A 170 0.28 -25.35 -0.78
N GLY A 171 -0.73 -26.21 -0.68
CA GLY A 171 -0.61 -27.52 -0.05
C GLY A 171 0.53 -28.29 -0.71
N ARG A 172 1.33 -28.94 0.11
CA ARG A 172 2.26 -29.99 -0.32
C ARG A 172 1.67 -31.29 0.21
N ALA A 173 1.22 -32.12 -0.73
CA ALA A 173 1.19 -33.57 -0.56
C ALA A 173 2.63 -34.11 -0.52
#